data_AF-A0A7V4M4A6-F1
#
_entry.id   AF-A0A7V4M4A6-F1
#
_cell.length_a   1.000
_cell.length_b   1.000
_cell.length_c   1.000
_cell.angle_alpha   90.00
_cell.angle_beta   90.00
_cell.angle_gamma   90.00
#
_symmetry.space_group_name_H-M   'P 1'
#
loop_
_entity.id
_entity.type
_entity.pdbx_description
1 polymer ?
#
loop_
_entity_poly.entity_id
_entity_poly.type
_entity_poly.pdbx_seq_one_letter_code
_entity_poly.pdbx_strand_id
1 'polypeptide(L)'
;MRCACGRENPVAAGRCAQCGRPLEARRDARRWAVDAAAAASLAIALGAVWALDAPRWALRSAPPADSLLPEVLQTPDRDRPTGVFRPLRLAVTPPEYDDMGKLLASLGSGYQFTEIALDDLLNARRLAAYDVVFATCGGVPNEWLGPRIGRADRGGVGSFLVRPPIADRLRQALRSFVGGGRTLYASDWQFQLLEIAFPEMIDHAKRAKGAPQTVVAEVVDQGLARRLGRSIQLRFDQPAWYPAAFKEPEATPYLRGAFKTMDGREMTGPLLVRFPFEKGNVIFTSFHNEQQHSHIEQELLRDLVFATVTAREEADVRRTLMRGGFWPKERNLLSASAGSQPVVQEYALARPGPLQFVLGFEPRGARLRLSVAGPGGARYEQEGVQTFRIEIPNASPGTWRCTITPLEVPFPNYPFTLTVGEKSGGS
;
A
#
# COMPACT_ATOMS: atom_id res chain seq x y z
N MET A 1 -17.39 -31.27 21.03
CA MET A 1 -16.52 -31.89 22.05
C MET A 1 -15.50 -32.78 21.37
N ARG A 2 -14.21 -32.69 21.74
CA ARG A 2 -13.16 -33.54 21.17
C ARG A 2 -12.99 -34.78 22.04
N CYS A 3 -13.18 -35.96 21.45
CA CYS A 3 -12.96 -37.22 22.15
C CYS A 3 -11.44 -37.49 22.29
N ALA A 4 -11.05 -38.35 23.23
CA ALA A 4 -9.66 -38.80 23.39
C ALA A 4 -9.09 -39.48 22.12
N CYS A 5 -9.95 -39.99 21.22
CA CYS A 5 -9.53 -40.50 19.91
C CYS A 5 -9.25 -39.39 18.87
N GLY A 6 -9.34 -38.11 19.25
CA GLY A 6 -9.06 -36.97 18.38
C GLY A 6 -10.24 -36.45 17.55
N ARG A 7 -11.34 -37.21 17.46
CA ARG A 7 -12.55 -36.82 16.69
C ARG A 7 -13.35 -35.72 17.39
N GLU A 8 -13.76 -34.73 16.62
CA GLU A 8 -14.77 -33.77 17.04
C GLU A 8 -16.18 -34.38 16.92
N ASN A 9 -17.00 -34.14 17.93
CA ASN A 9 -18.38 -34.60 18.01
C ASN A 9 -19.30 -33.40 18.31
N PRO A 10 -20.57 -33.41 17.83
CA PRO A 10 -21.58 -32.40 18.17
C PRO A 10 -21.73 -32.24 19.69
N VAL A 11 -22.10 -31.04 20.15
CA VAL A 11 -22.24 -30.74 21.59
C VAL A 11 -23.33 -31.61 22.25
N ALA A 12 -24.34 -32.02 21.50
CA ALA A 12 -25.43 -32.88 21.98
C ALA A 12 -25.08 -34.39 21.98
N ALA A 13 -23.92 -34.81 21.47
CA ALA A 13 -23.58 -36.23 21.38
C ALA A 13 -23.16 -36.78 22.76
N GLY A 14 -23.91 -37.75 23.27
CA GLY A 14 -23.56 -38.46 24.52
C GLY A 14 -22.41 -39.47 24.35
N ARG A 15 -22.08 -39.87 23.12
CA ARG A 15 -21.01 -40.81 22.79
C ARG A 15 -20.25 -40.39 21.54
N CYS A 16 -18.99 -40.76 21.45
CA CYS A 16 -18.16 -40.49 20.29
C CYS A 16 -18.59 -41.33 19.09
N ALA A 17 -18.84 -40.71 17.95
CA ALA A 17 -19.28 -41.38 16.72
C ALA A 17 -18.25 -42.37 16.16
N GLN A 18 -16.96 -42.22 16.50
CA GLN A 18 -15.90 -43.11 16.00
C GLN A 18 -15.55 -44.26 16.94
N CYS A 19 -15.52 -44.04 18.25
CA CYS A 19 -15.04 -45.06 19.20
C CYS A 19 -16.09 -45.50 20.22
N GLY A 20 -17.32 -44.99 20.16
CA GLY A 20 -18.44 -45.38 21.02
C GLY A 20 -18.31 -45.02 22.50
N ARG A 21 -17.18 -44.44 22.92
CA ARG A 21 -16.92 -44.02 24.31
C ARG A 21 -17.83 -42.86 24.72
N PRO A 22 -18.34 -42.85 25.97
CA PRO A 22 -19.14 -41.74 26.48
C PRO A 22 -18.33 -40.44 26.44
N LEU A 23 -18.96 -39.38 25.95
CA LEU A 23 -18.42 -38.04 26.00
C LEU A 23 -18.90 -37.43 27.32
N GLU A 24 -18.22 -37.76 28.40
CA GLU A 24 -18.50 -37.12 29.68
C GLU A 24 -18.20 -35.62 29.54
N ALA A 25 -19.23 -34.81 29.74
CA ALA A 25 -19.08 -33.38 29.93
C ALA A 25 -18.29 -33.18 31.23
N ARG A 26 -16.97 -33.25 31.15
CA ARG A 26 -16.08 -32.86 32.25
C ARG A 26 -16.37 -31.38 32.53
N ARG A 27 -17.24 -31.13 33.50
CA ARG A 27 -17.31 -29.87 34.22
C ARG A 27 -15.99 -29.76 34.98
N ASP A 28 -14.91 -29.45 34.27
CA ASP A 28 -13.62 -29.18 34.87
C ASP A 28 -13.78 -27.86 35.64
N ALA A 29 -14.16 -27.96 36.92
CA ALA A 29 -14.23 -26.82 37.83
C ALA A 29 -12.90 -26.03 37.81
N ARG A 30 -11.79 -26.73 37.55
CA ARG A 30 -10.47 -26.13 37.32
C ARG A 30 -10.42 -25.21 36.10
N ARG A 31 -11.08 -25.55 35.00
CA ARG A 31 -11.13 -24.69 33.79
C ARG A 31 -11.95 -23.43 34.04
N TRP A 32 -13.09 -23.57 34.71
CA TRP A 32 -13.89 -22.41 35.13
C TRP A 32 -13.13 -21.49 36.09
N ALA A 33 -12.34 -22.05 37.01
CA ALA A 33 -11.50 -21.25 37.90
C ALA A 33 -10.41 -20.49 37.15
N VAL A 34 -9.77 -21.11 36.14
CA VAL A 34 -8.76 -20.46 35.29
C VAL A 34 -9.38 -19.35 34.44
N ASP A 35 -10.53 -19.61 33.80
CA ASP A 35 -11.22 -18.63 32.97
C ASP A 35 -11.71 -17.43 33.81
N ALA A 36 -12.21 -17.68 35.03
CA ALA A 36 -12.61 -16.62 35.96
C ALA A 36 -11.41 -15.78 36.45
N ALA A 37 -10.27 -16.42 36.75
CA ALA A 37 -9.06 -15.72 37.15
C ALA A 37 -8.49 -14.85 36.01
N ALA A 38 -8.54 -15.34 34.76
CA ALA A 38 -8.15 -14.57 33.59
C ALA A 38 -9.06 -13.35 33.38
N ALA A 39 -10.38 -13.53 33.51
CA ALA A 39 -11.35 -12.44 33.39
C ALA A 39 -11.16 -11.37 34.49
N ALA A 40 -10.94 -11.79 35.74
CA ALA A 40 -10.66 -10.87 36.84
C ALA A 40 -9.36 -10.07 36.62
N SER A 41 -8.29 -10.74 36.15
CA SER A 41 -7.01 -10.10 35.85
C SER A 41 -7.15 -9.05 34.74
N LEU A 42 -7.93 -9.34 33.70
CA LEU A 42 -8.22 -8.39 32.61
C LEU A 42 -9.02 -7.18 33.11
N ALA A 43 -10.02 -7.39 33.95
CA ALA A 43 -10.82 -6.31 34.53
C ALA A 43 -9.97 -5.38 35.41
N ILE A 44 -9.03 -5.94 36.20
CA ILE A 44 -8.08 -5.15 37.01
C ILE A 44 -7.16 -4.32 36.12
N ALA A 45 -6.62 -4.91 35.04
CA ALA A 45 -5.77 -4.20 34.10
C ALA A 45 -6.49 -3.03 33.42
N LEU A 46 -7.74 -3.24 32.99
CA LEU A 46 -8.58 -2.19 32.41
C LEU A 46 -8.91 -1.09 33.42
N GLY A 47 -9.20 -1.45 34.68
CA GLY A 47 -9.42 -0.50 35.76
C GLY A 47 -8.18 0.36 36.05
N ALA A 48 -6.98 -0.23 36.01
CA ALA A 48 -5.73 0.50 36.18
C ALA A 48 -5.46 1.49 35.03
N VAL A 49 -5.70 1.09 33.77
CA VAL A 49 -5.61 2.00 32.61
C VAL A 49 -6.61 3.15 32.75
N TRP A 50 -7.86 2.85 33.11
CA TRP A 50 -8.88 3.87 33.31
C TRP A 50 -8.50 4.84 34.45
N ALA A 51 -8.02 4.35 35.59
CA ALA A 51 -7.63 5.19 36.72
C ALA A 51 -6.41 6.08 36.41
N LEU A 52 -5.49 5.63 35.54
CA LEU A 52 -4.35 6.42 35.08
C LEU A 52 -4.74 7.51 34.06
N ASP A 53 -5.80 7.29 33.28
CA ASP A 53 -6.31 8.27 32.30
C ASP A 53 -7.46 9.16 32.86
N ALA A 54 -8.11 8.76 33.96
CA ALA A 54 -9.17 9.52 34.63
C ALA A 54 -8.76 10.91 35.21
N PRO A 55 -7.49 11.25 35.44
CA PRO A 55 -7.11 12.63 35.74
C PRO A 55 -7.01 13.50 34.49
N ARG A 56 -6.78 12.89 33.32
CA ARG A 56 -6.55 13.61 32.05
C ARG A 56 -7.84 14.08 31.38
N TRP A 57 -8.95 13.37 31.56
CA TRP A 57 -10.26 13.81 31.05
C TRP A 57 -10.85 14.97 31.88
N ALA A 58 -10.62 14.99 33.20
CA ALA A 58 -11.18 16.02 34.10
C ALA A 58 -10.58 17.42 33.87
N LEU A 59 -9.37 17.50 33.31
CA LEU A 59 -8.72 18.78 32.94
C LEU A 59 -9.07 19.28 31.52
N ARG A 60 -9.82 18.51 30.72
CA ARG A 60 -10.47 19.03 29.51
C ARG A 60 -11.83 19.57 29.90
N SER A 61 -11.83 20.69 30.62
CA SER A 61 -13.02 21.53 30.68
C SER A 61 -13.44 21.87 29.25
N ALA A 62 -14.72 21.65 28.94
CA ALA A 62 -15.30 22.10 27.69
C ALA A 62 -14.96 23.59 27.49
N PRO A 63 -14.57 24.02 26.29
CA PRO A 63 -14.39 25.44 26.03
C PRO A 63 -15.72 26.16 26.34
N PRO A 64 -15.66 27.36 26.94
CA PRO A 64 -16.86 28.13 27.28
C PRO A 64 -17.75 28.32 26.04
N ALA A 65 -19.06 28.16 26.22
CA ALA A 65 -20.06 28.12 25.15
C ALA A 65 -20.27 29.45 24.40
N ASP A 66 -19.59 30.53 24.80
CA ASP A 66 -19.77 31.88 24.24
C ASP A 66 -18.76 32.26 23.13
N SER A 67 -18.05 31.29 22.55
CA SER A 67 -17.14 31.52 21.42
C SER A 67 -17.57 30.78 20.15
N LEU A 68 -18.82 30.99 19.73
CA LEU A 68 -19.32 30.63 18.40
C LEU A 68 -19.21 31.82 17.43
N LEU A 69 -18.01 32.41 17.32
CA LEU A 69 -17.66 33.12 16.10
C LEU A 69 -17.16 32.07 15.10
N PRO A 70 -17.56 32.14 13.81
CA PRO A 70 -17.04 31.23 12.80
C PRO A 70 -15.52 31.32 12.84
N GLU A 71 -14.86 30.20 13.16
CA GLU A 71 -13.43 30.05 13.05
C GLU A 71 -13.08 30.27 11.57
N VAL A 72 -12.76 31.52 11.24
CA VAL A 72 -12.16 31.89 9.97
C VAL A 72 -10.91 31.05 9.89
N LEU A 73 -10.96 30.00 9.07
CA LEU A 73 -9.83 29.17 8.69
C LEU A 73 -8.63 30.08 8.52
N GLN A 74 -7.74 30.08 9.52
CA GLN A 74 -6.55 30.90 9.51
C GLN A 74 -5.82 30.55 8.23
N THR A 75 -5.73 31.52 7.33
CA THR A 75 -4.91 31.41 6.12
C THR A 75 -3.53 30.98 6.58
N PRO A 76 -3.00 29.85 6.06
CA PRO A 76 -1.74 29.29 6.54
C PRO A 76 -0.66 30.37 6.52
N ASP A 77 0.01 30.50 7.66
CA ASP A 77 1.11 31.41 7.94
C ASP A 77 2.07 31.47 6.74
N ARG A 78 1.99 32.58 5.98
CA ARG A 78 2.73 32.78 4.72
C ARG A 78 4.24 32.93 4.96
N ASP A 79 4.66 33.10 6.21
CA ASP A 79 6.04 33.40 6.57
C ASP A 79 6.82 32.17 7.06
N ARG A 80 6.26 30.95 6.91
CA ARG A 80 7.01 29.73 7.18
C ARG A 80 8.18 29.64 6.17
N PRO A 81 9.45 29.68 6.61
CA PRO A 81 10.59 29.71 5.71
C PRO A 81 10.49 28.54 4.75
N THR A 82 10.57 28.84 3.45
CA THR A 82 10.57 27.88 2.34
C THR A 82 11.51 26.74 2.70
N GLY A 83 10.93 25.59 3.05
CA GLY A 83 11.67 24.44 3.55
C GLY A 83 12.77 24.07 2.56
N VAL A 84 13.96 23.75 3.09
CA VAL A 84 15.09 23.29 2.29
C VAL A 84 14.62 22.14 1.39
N PHE A 85 14.76 22.34 0.07
CA PHE A 85 14.45 21.31 -0.92
C PHE A 85 15.18 20.02 -0.56
N ARG A 86 14.43 18.96 -0.29
CA ARG A 86 14.98 17.62 -0.07
C ARG A 86 14.72 16.77 -1.31
N PRO A 87 15.78 16.38 -2.07
CA PRO A 87 15.60 15.50 -3.21
C PRO A 87 15.07 14.13 -2.77
N LEU A 88 14.36 13.45 -3.68
CA LEU A 88 13.92 12.07 -3.49
C LEU A 88 15.13 11.16 -3.39
N ARG A 89 15.21 10.33 -2.34
CA ARG A 89 16.34 9.40 -2.17
C ARG A 89 15.88 8.00 -2.53
N LEU A 90 16.23 7.58 -3.74
CA LEU A 90 15.88 6.27 -4.29
C LEU A 90 17.07 5.33 -4.19
N ALA A 91 16.80 4.06 -3.90
CA ALA A 91 17.76 2.98 -4.05
C ALA A 91 17.20 1.87 -4.93
N VAL A 92 18.06 1.26 -5.74
CA VAL A 92 17.70 0.16 -6.65
C VAL A 92 18.73 -0.95 -6.48
N THR A 93 18.29 -2.20 -6.36
CA THR A 93 19.20 -3.35 -6.39
C THR A 93 19.66 -3.63 -7.82
N PRO A 94 20.78 -4.34 -8.06
CA PRO A 94 21.28 -4.55 -9.41
C PRO A 94 20.25 -5.30 -10.26
N PRO A 95 20.09 -4.96 -11.55
CA PRO A 95 19.13 -5.63 -12.41
C PRO A 95 19.64 -7.00 -12.87
N GLU A 96 18.73 -7.97 -12.99
CA GLU A 96 18.98 -9.22 -13.73
C GLU A 96 17.97 -9.40 -14.88
N TYR A 97 16.67 -9.28 -14.57
CA TYR A 97 15.57 -9.35 -15.57
C TYR A 97 14.65 -8.12 -15.55
N ASP A 98 14.77 -7.31 -14.50
CA ASP A 98 13.95 -6.12 -14.27
C ASP A 98 14.87 -4.94 -14.01
N ASP A 99 14.95 -4.04 -14.99
CA ASP A 99 15.78 -2.85 -14.91
C ASP A 99 14.94 -1.61 -14.56
N MET A 100 14.59 -1.52 -13.28
CA MET A 100 13.95 -0.35 -12.72
C MET A 100 14.84 0.90 -12.82
N GLY A 101 16.16 0.74 -12.85
CA GLY A 101 17.10 1.85 -12.99
C GLY A 101 16.93 2.57 -14.33
N LYS A 102 16.83 1.80 -15.41
CA LYS A 102 16.55 2.32 -16.76
C LYS A 102 15.21 3.04 -16.84
N LEU A 103 14.17 2.50 -16.20
CA LEU A 103 12.87 3.16 -16.13
C LEU A 103 12.96 4.49 -15.38
N LEU A 104 13.57 4.50 -14.19
CA LEU A 104 13.77 5.72 -13.39
C LEU A 104 14.57 6.78 -14.16
N ALA A 105 15.64 6.39 -14.85
CA ALA A 105 16.42 7.29 -15.68
C ALA A 105 15.59 7.94 -16.80
N SER A 106 14.65 7.20 -17.40
CA SER A 106 13.76 7.71 -18.44
C SER A 106 12.74 8.75 -17.93
N LEU A 107 12.43 8.75 -16.62
CA LEU A 107 11.50 9.70 -16.02
C LEU A 107 12.13 11.07 -15.75
N GLY A 108 13.46 11.18 -15.78
CA GLY A 108 14.20 12.44 -15.70
C GLY A 108 14.94 12.64 -14.37
N SER A 109 15.53 13.83 -14.21
CA SER A 109 16.49 14.15 -13.14
C SER A 109 15.93 14.06 -11.72
N GLY A 110 14.60 14.07 -11.53
CA GLY A 110 13.98 13.89 -10.21
C GLY A 110 14.02 12.47 -9.66
N TYR A 111 14.40 11.50 -10.49
CA TYR A 111 14.38 10.07 -10.20
C TYR A 111 15.79 9.47 -10.14
N GLN A 112 16.79 10.31 -9.83
CA GLN A 112 18.14 9.81 -9.55
C GLN A 112 18.10 8.82 -8.39
N PHE A 113 18.85 7.73 -8.56
CA PHE A 113 18.89 6.65 -7.60
C PHE A 113 20.32 6.23 -7.30
N THR A 114 20.49 5.56 -6.17
CA THR A 114 21.74 4.88 -5.81
C THR A 114 21.56 3.39 -6.04
N GLU A 115 22.46 2.79 -6.82
CA GLU A 115 22.54 1.33 -6.88
C GLU A 115 23.08 0.80 -5.54
N ILE A 116 22.38 -0.15 -4.94
CA ILE A 116 22.75 -0.79 -3.67
C ILE A 116 22.92 -2.29 -3.87
N ALA A 117 23.83 -2.92 -3.13
CA ALA A 117 23.95 -4.38 -3.17
C ALA A 117 22.76 -5.04 -2.46
N LEU A 118 22.45 -6.29 -2.77
CA LEU A 118 21.40 -7.03 -2.04
C LEU A 118 21.71 -7.17 -0.55
N ASP A 119 22.98 -7.27 -0.16
CA ASP A 119 23.41 -7.25 1.25
C ASP A 119 23.00 -5.98 2.01
N ASP A 120 22.79 -4.87 1.31
CA ASP A 120 22.34 -3.62 1.93
C ASP A 120 20.90 -3.72 2.44
N LEU A 121 20.10 -4.65 1.90
CA LEU A 121 18.77 -4.99 2.42
C LEU A 121 18.83 -5.60 3.83
N LEU A 122 20.00 -6.08 4.28
CA LEU A 122 20.23 -6.60 5.64
C LEU A 122 20.64 -5.51 6.64
N ASN A 123 20.67 -4.23 6.24
CA ASN A 123 21.16 -3.12 7.05
C ASN A 123 20.12 -1.99 7.17
N ALA A 124 19.35 -2.01 8.26
CA ALA A 124 18.32 -1.01 8.55
C ALA A 124 18.85 0.44 8.53
N ARG A 125 20.07 0.68 9.02
CA ARG A 125 20.66 2.03 9.03
C ARG A 125 20.96 2.52 7.61
N ARG A 126 21.47 1.64 6.75
CA ARG A 126 21.70 1.98 5.34
C ARG A 126 20.38 2.26 4.62
N LEU A 127 19.36 1.42 4.83
CA LEU A 127 18.03 1.63 4.23
C LEU A 127 17.37 2.94 4.70
N ALA A 128 17.61 3.37 5.95
CA ALA A 128 17.05 4.62 6.47
C ALA A 128 17.51 5.89 5.72
N ALA A 129 18.59 5.79 4.93
CA ALA A 129 19.08 6.86 4.05
C ALA A 129 18.22 7.05 2.79
N TYR A 130 17.26 6.17 2.53
CA TYR A 130 16.37 6.23 1.37
C TYR A 130 14.93 6.47 1.80
N ASP A 131 14.14 6.99 0.86
CA ASP A 131 12.69 7.15 0.98
C ASP A 131 11.98 5.97 0.30
N VAL A 132 12.57 5.44 -0.76
CA VAL A 132 12.08 4.28 -1.52
C VAL A 132 13.24 3.35 -1.86
N VAL A 133 12.99 2.04 -1.74
CA VAL A 133 13.90 0.97 -2.19
C VAL A 133 13.15 0.11 -3.22
N PHE A 134 13.75 -0.05 -4.40
CA PHE A 134 13.30 -0.97 -5.44
C PHE A 134 14.16 -2.24 -5.39
N ALA A 135 13.58 -3.31 -4.83
CA ALA A 135 14.16 -4.65 -4.87
C ALA A 135 13.73 -5.34 -6.17
N THR A 136 14.57 -5.24 -7.20
CA THR A 136 14.36 -5.75 -8.55
C THR A 136 14.71 -7.23 -8.69
N CYS A 137 14.34 -7.86 -9.80
CA CYS A 137 14.59 -9.28 -10.04
C CYS A 137 16.09 -9.54 -10.08
N GLY A 138 16.54 -10.47 -9.24
CA GLY A 138 17.89 -11.00 -9.29
C GLY A 138 18.12 -12.14 -8.29
N GLY A 139 19.15 -12.94 -8.52
CA GLY A 139 19.63 -13.93 -7.55
C GLY A 139 20.13 -13.27 -6.27
N VAL A 140 20.20 -14.03 -5.18
CA VAL A 140 20.75 -13.55 -3.90
C VAL A 140 22.24 -13.90 -3.77
N PRO A 141 23.02 -13.17 -2.94
CA PRO A 141 24.41 -13.52 -2.66
C PRO A 141 24.56 -14.95 -2.14
N ASN A 142 25.66 -15.62 -2.49
CA ASN A 142 25.92 -17.02 -2.08
C ASN A 142 25.96 -17.18 -0.56
N GLU A 143 26.34 -16.12 0.14
CA GLU A 143 26.41 -16.02 1.60
C GLU A 143 25.03 -16.15 2.26
N TRP A 144 23.95 -15.91 1.51
CA TRP A 144 22.57 -16.07 1.98
C TRP A 144 22.11 -17.51 1.90
N LEU A 145 22.74 -18.32 1.04
CA LEU A 145 22.33 -19.67 0.72
C LEU A 145 22.74 -20.64 1.85
N GLY A 146 21.74 -21.28 2.42
CA GLY A 146 21.85 -22.40 3.35
C GLY A 146 21.82 -23.74 2.61
N PRO A 147 21.26 -24.80 3.24
CA PRO A 147 21.16 -26.12 2.60
C PRO A 147 20.37 -26.09 1.28
N ARG A 148 20.87 -26.81 0.29
CA ARG A 148 20.18 -27.03 -0.98
C ARG A 148 18.96 -27.93 -0.77
N ILE A 149 17.81 -27.51 -1.27
CA ILE A 149 16.53 -28.24 -1.17
C ILE A 149 16.01 -28.74 -2.52
N GLY A 150 16.63 -28.35 -3.63
CA GLY A 150 16.20 -28.82 -4.94
C GLY A 150 17.01 -28.31 -6.11
N ARG A 151 16.49 -28.58 -7.31
CA ARG A 151 16.94 -27.97 -8.56
C ARG A 151 16.41 -26.55 -8.67
N ALA A 152 17.07 -25.70 -9.46
CA ALA A 152 16.53 -24.39 -9.77
C ALA A 152 15.46 -24.51 -10.85
N ASP A 153 14.43 -23.68 -10.78
CA ASP A 153 13.37 -23.67 -11.79
C ASP A 153 13.71 -22.82 -13.02
N ARG A 154 14.72 -21.94 -12.92
CA ARG A 154 15.13 -20.98 -13.97
C ARG A 154 16.62 -21.10 -14.33
N GLY A 155 17.13 -22.32 -14.48
CA GLY A 155 18.52 -22.55 -14.94
C GLY A 155 19.64 -22.23 -13.94
N GLY A 156 19.31 -21.76 -12.72
CA GLY A 156 20.28 -21.51 -11.65
C GLY A 156 20.92 -22.78 -11.05
N VAL A 157 21.85 -22.58 -10.11
CA VAL A 157 22.62 -23.68 -9.49
C VAL A 157 21.81 -24.58 -8.56
N GLY A 158 20.64 -24.11 -8.07
CA GLY A 158 19.74 -24.88 -7.22
C GLY A 158 18.69 -24.03 -6.53
N SER A 159 17.80 -24.69 -5.78
CA SER A 159 16.94 -24.05 -4.78
C SER A 159 17.54 -24.26 -3.40
N PHE A 160 17.61 -23.23 -2.57
CA PHE A 160 18.26 -23.25 -1.26
C PHE A 160 17.34 -22.66 -0.19
N LEU A 161 17.49 -23.10 1.05
CA LEU A 161 16.96 -22.38 2.20
C LEU A 161 17.80 -21.14 2.46
N VAL A 162 17.19 -20.05 2.91
CA VAL A 162 17.93 -18.91 3.45
C VAL A 162 18.58 -19.29 4.79
N ARG A 163 19.80 -18.81 5.05
CA ARG A 163 20.44 -19.00 6.36
C ARG A 163 19.64 -18.27 7.45
N PRO A 164 19.37 -18.88 8.63
CA PRO A 164 18.54 -18.25 9.65
C PRO A 164 19.01 -16.84 10.10
N PRO A 165 20.31 -16.59 10.35
CA PRO A 165 20.77 -15.24 10.72
C PRO A 165 20.53 -14.18 9.64
N ILE A 166 20.54 -14.59 8.36
CA ILE A 166 20.25 -13.71 7.23
C ILE A 166 18.75 -13.39 7.18
N ALA A 167 17.91 -14.42 7.35
CA ALA A 167 16.46 -14.24 7.39
C ALA A 167 16.02 -13.28 8.52
N ASP A 168 16.60 -13.42 9.72
CA ASP A 168 16.28 -12.55 10.85
C ASP A 168 16.70 -11.10 10.60
N ARG A 169 17.90 -10.87 10.06
CA ARG A 169 18.40 -9.54 9.70
C ARG A 169 17.57 -8.90 8.60
N LEU A 170 17.24 -9.65 7.54
CA LEU A 170 16.40 -9.19 6.45
C LEU A 170 15.02 -8.76 6.98
N ARG A 171 14.38 -9.62 7.78
CA ARG A 171 13.09 -9.33 8.41
C ARG A 171 13.15 -8.05 9.23
N GLN A 172 14.16 -7.93 10.10
CA GLN A 172 14.30 -6.74 10.94
C GLN A 172 14.52 -5.47 10.11
N ALA A 173 15.41 -5.52 9.11
CA ALA A 173 15.78 -4.36 8.31
C ALA A 173 14.62 -3.87 7.44
N LEU A 174 13.95 -4.75 6.68
CA LEU A 174 12.85 -4.37 5.82
C LEU A 174 11.63 -3.90 6.61
N ARG A 175 11.30 -4.57 7.73
CA ARG A 175 10.20 -4.11 8.59
C ARG A 175 10.50 -2.75 9.22
N SER A 176 11.72 -2.52 9.69
CA SER A 176 12.11 -1.21 10.24
C SER A 176 12.06 -0.12 9.18
N PHE A 177 12.49 -0.42 7.95
CA PHE A 177 12.43 0.50 6.83
C PHE A 177 10.98 0.87 6.49
N VAL A 178 10.14 -0.12 6.17
CA VAL A 178 8.74 0.14 5.81
C VAL A 178 7.97 0.72 7.00
N GLY A 179 8.13 0.16 8.20
CA GLY A 179 7.46 0.61 9.41
C GLY A 179 7.82 2.05 9.80
N GLY A 180 9.03 2.49 9.43
CA GLY A 180 9.47 3.87 9.53
C GLY A 180 8.80 4.85 8.55
N GLY A 181 7.87 4.40 7.70
CA GLY A 181 7.15 5.26 6.75
C GLY A 181 7.74 5.33 5.35
N ARG A 182 8.64 4.39 4.99
CA ARG A 182 9.21 4.30 3.65
C ARG A 182 8.46 3.32 2.76
N THR A 183 8.74 3.34 1.47
CA THR A 183 8.13 2.43 0.50
C THR A 183 9.13 1.39 0.01
N LEU A 184 8.74 0.11 0.06
CA LEU A 184 9.46 -0.99 -0.57
C LEU A 184 8.70 -1.43 -1.83
N TYR A 185 9.35 -1.40 -2.98
CA TYR A 185 8.90 -2.10 -4.17
C TYR A 185 9.65 -3.44 -4.28
N ALA A 186 8.94 -4.50 -4.63
CA ALA A 186 9.52 -5.81 -4.88
C ALA A 186 8.90 -6.45 -6.14
N SER A 187 9.74 -6.96 -7.02
CA SER A 187 9.30 -7.75 -8.17
C SER A 187 9.10 -9.24 -7.82
N ASP A 188 8.67 -10.04 -8.79
CA ASP A 188 8.24 -11.43 -8.60
C ASP A 188 9.30 -12.32 -7.94
N TRP A 189 10.57 -12.17 -8.35
CA TRP A 189 11.71 -12.89 -7.78
C TRP A 189 12.01 -12.52 -6.34
N GLN A 190 11.60 -11.32 -5.93
CA GLN A 190 11.76 -10.86 -4.56
C GLN A 190 10.54 -11.18 -3.67
N PHE A 191 9.58 -11.97 -4.16
CA PHE A 191 8.45 -12.46 -3.35
C PHE A 191 8.93 -13.16 -2.06
N GLN A 192 10.03 -13.94 -2.14
CA GLN A 192 10.57 -14.64 -0.98
C GLN A 192 11.15 -13.68 0.08
N LEU A 193 11.67 -12.51 -0.32
CA LEU A 193 12.07 -11.48 0.64
C LEU A 193 10.86 -10.99 1.45
N LEU A 194 9.72 -10.81 0.77
CA LEU A 194 8.47 -10.42 1.41
C LEU A 194 7.91 -11.54 2.29
N GLU A 195 8.02 -12.80 1.89
CA GLU A 195 7.65 -13.96 2.71
C GLU A 195 8.46 -14.03 4.03
N ILE A 196 9.74 -13.67 3.99
CA ILE A 196 10.60 -13.60 5.17
C ILE A 196 10.25 -12.39 6.05
N ALA A 197 10.07 -11.21 5.45
CA ALA A 197 9.91 -9.96 6.14
C ALA A 197 8.48 -9.72 6.68
N PHE A 198 7.47 -10.20 5.96
CA PHE A 198 6.05 -9.98 6.24
C PHE A 198 5.26 -11.30 6.14
N PRO A 199 5.65 -12.37 6.86
CA PRO A 199 4.98 -13.67 6.76
C PRO A 199 3.48 -13.61 7.10
N GLU A 200 3.08 -12.67 7.96
CA GLU A 200 1.68 -12.46 8.32
C GLU A 200 0.80 -12.02 7.14
N MET A 201 1.40 -11.40 6.13
CA MET A 201 0.71 -10.89 4.94
C MET A 201 0.52 -11.95 3.87
N ILE A 202 1.23 -13.09 3.95
CA ILE A 202 1.24 -14.11 2.89
C ILE A 202 0.02 -15.03 3.00
N ASP A 203 -0.67 -15.22 1.88
CA ASP A 203 -1.69 -16.24 1.72
C ASP A 203 -1.04 -17.52 1.14
N HIS A 204 -0.60 -18.41 2.03
CA HIS A 204 0.05 -19.66 1.63
C HIS A 204 -0.85 -20.58 0.79
N ALA A 205 -2.18 -20.44 0.85
CA ALA A 205 -3.09 -21.23 0.02
C ALA A 205 -3.09 -20.76 -1.45
N LYS A 206 -2.78 -19.48 -1.68
CA LYS A 206 -2.65 -18.88 -3.03
C LYS A 206 -1.22 -18.91 -3.55
N ARG A 207 -0.24 -19.32 -2.73
CA ARG A 207 1.17 -19.42 -3.11
C ARG A 207 1.35 -20.51 -4.17
N ALA A 208 1.76 -20.11 -5.36
CA ALA A 208 2.04 -21.01 -6.47
C ALA A 208 3.19 -20.46 -7.34
N LYS A 209 3.73 -21.33 -8.20
CA LYS A 209 4.71 -20.96 -9.22
C LYS A 209 4.00 -20.92 -10.57
N GLY A 210 4.00 -19.76 -11.22
CA GLY A 210 3.38 -19.54 -12.51
C GLY A 210 4.19 -20.12 -13.68
N ALA A 211 3.51 -20.56 -14.73
CA ALA A 211 4.14 -20.97 -15.98
C ALA A 211 4.37 -19.75 -16.90
N PRO A 212 5.32 -19.82 -17.86
CA PRO A 212 5.44 -18.78 -18.89
C PRO A 212 4.16 -18.69 -19.71
N GLN A 213 3.60 -17.48 -19.86
CA GLN A 213 2.35 -17.23 -20.58
C GLN A 213 2.13 -15.73 -20.84
N THR A 214 1.07 -15.41 -21.58
CA THR A 214 0.49 -14.06 -21.61
C THR A 214 -0.81 -14.07 -20.82
N VAL A 215 -0.98 -13.13 -19.90
CA VAL A 215 -2.19 -12.99 -19.08
C VAL A 215 -2.92 -11.72 -19.49
N VAL A 216 -4.23 -11.83 -19.73
CA VAL A 216 -5.12 -10.67 -19.81
C VAL A 216 -5.53 -10.31 -18.38
N ALA A 217 -4.93 -9.26 -17.83
CA ALA A 217 -5.19 -8.80 -16.49
C ALA A 217 -6.32 -7.75 -16.48
N GLU A 218 -7.27 -7.90 -15.57
CA GLU A 218 -8.26 -6.89 -15.22
C GLU A 218 -7.61 -5.79 -14.38
N VAL A 219 -7.86 -4.54 -14.76
CA VAL A 219 -7.46 -3.35 -14.00
C VAL A 219 -8.56 -3.01 -13.01
N VAL A 220 -8.34 -3.40 -11.74
CA VAL A 220 -9.35 -3.27 -10.68
C VAL A 220 -9.29 -1.91 -9.96
N ASP A 221 -8.15 -1.21 -10.00
CA ASP A 221 -8.05 0.16 -9.51
C ASP A 221 -8.69 1.12 -10.53
N GLN A 222 -9.67 1.91 -10.08
CA GLN A 222 -10.44 2.78 -10.97
C GLN A 222 -9.62 3.91 -11.56
N GLY A 223 -8.65 4.45 -10.83
CA GLY A 223 -7.77 5.51 -11.31
C GLY A 223 -6.83 4.99 -12.41
N LEU A 224 -6.26 3.82 -12.16
CA LEU A 224 -5.43 3.11 -13.15
C LEU A 224 -6.23 2.71 -14.39
N ALA A 225 -7.46 2.23 -14.21
CA ALA A 225 -8.33 1.78 -15.31
C ALA A 225 -8.72 2.91 -16.27
N ARG A 226 -8.79 4.17 -15.81
CA ARG A 226 -9.03 5.32 -16.69
C ARG A 226 -7.86 5.60 -17.61
N ARG A 227 -6.63 5.30 -17.17
CA ARG A 227 -5.40 5.52 -17.94
C ARG A 227 -5.11 4.35 -18.88
N LEU A 228 -5.24 3.12 -18.38
CA LEU A 228 -4.83 1.92 -19.09
C LEU A 228 -5.97 1.19 -19.81
N GLY A 229 -7.22 1.50 -19.46
CA GLY A 229 -8.38 0.70 -19.82
C GLY A 229 -8.75 -0.34 -18.76
N ARG A 230 -9.83 -1.08 -18.98
CA ARG A 230 -10.34 -2.10 -18.03
C ARG A 230 -9.50 -3.38 -17.99
N SER A 231 -8.67 -3.60 -19.00
CA SER A 231 -7.78 -4.74 -19.07
C SER A 231 -6.50 -4.40 -19.81
N ILE A 232 -5.43 -5.13 -19.48
CA ILE A 232 -4.13 -5.04 -20.11
C ILE A 232 -3.59 -6.45 -20.38
N GLN A 233 -2.72 -6.58 -21.38
CA GLN A 233 -1.98 -7.82 -21.58
C GLN A 233 -0.65 -7.72 -20.84
N LEU A 234 -0.27 -8.78 -20.16
CA LEU A 234 1.00 -8.89 -19.43
C LEU A 234 1.74 -10.13 -19.91
N ARG A 235 3.00 -9.96 -20.29
CA ARG A 235 3.85 -11.07 -20.71
C ARG A 235 4.67 -11.60 -19.53
N PHE A 236 4.50 -12.89 -19.23
CA PHE A 236 5.29 -13.65 -18.26
C PHE A 236 6.19 -14.61 -19.03
N ASP A 237 7.41 -14.19 -19.32
CA ASP A 237 8.34 -14.90 -20.20
C ASP A 237 9.18 -15.97 -19.49
N GLN A 238 9.36 -15.86 -18.17
CA GLN A 238 10.11 -16.84 -17.37
C GLN A 238 9.16 -17.77 -16.59
N PRO A 239 9.58 -19.02 -16.30
CA PRO A 239 8.78 -19.94 -15.47
C PRO A 239 8.85 -19.55 -14.00
N ALA A 240 8.16 -20.21 -13.08
CA ALA A 240 8.33 -20.03 -11.64
C ALA A 240 8.22 -18.59 -11.09
N TRP A 241 7.49 -17.69 -11.75
CA TRP A 241 7.10 -16.40 -11.16
C TRP A 241 6.07 -16.61 -10.05
N TYR A 242 5.94 -15.66 -9.12
CA TYR A 242 4.98 -15.75 -8.02
C TYR A 242 3.79 -14.83 -8.26
N PRO A 243 2.54 -15.31 -8.15
CA PRO A 243 1.38 -14.43 -8.05
C PRO A 243 1.48 -13.62 -6.76
N ALA A 244 0.75 -12.51 -6.67
CA ALA A 244 0.73 -11.67 -5.47
C ALA A 244 -0.09 -12.34 -4.35
N ALA A 245 0.39 -13.46 -3.84
CA ALA A 245 -0.29 -14.31 -2.87
C ALA A 245 -0.28 -13.69 -1.46
N PHE A 246 -0.98 -12.56 -1.31
CA PHE A 246 -1.19 -11.84 -0.07
C PHE A 246 -2.63 -11.98 0.42
N LYS A 247 -2.82 -11.89 1.74
CA LYS A 247 -4.15 -11.95 2.36
C LYS A 247 -4.98 -10.72 2.00
N GLU A 248 -6.26 -10.97 1.75
CA GLU A 248 -7.28 -9.95 1.59
C GLU A 248 -8.08 -9.89 2.91
N PRO A 249 -8.43 -8.70 3.44
CA PRO A 249 -8.40 -7.38 2.81
C PRO A 249 -7.11 -6.56 3.03
N GLU A 250 -6.05 -7.15 3.59
CA GLU A 250 -4.84 -6.42 3.99
C GLU A 250 -4.04 -5.88 2.78
N ALA A 251 -4.10 -6.57 1.64
CA ALA A 251 -3.56 -6.12 0.37
C ALA A 251 -4.65 -5.56 -0.57
N THR A 252 -4.38 -4.40 -1.15
CA THR A 252 -5.20 -3.78 -2.20
C THR A 252 -4.67 -4.20 -3.56
N PRO A 253 -5.43 -4.97 -4.35
CA PRO A 253 -5.04 -5.31 -5.71
C PRO A 253 -5.24 -4.11 -6.65
N TYR A 254 -4.33 -3.95 -7.60
CA TYR A 254 -4.50 -3.05 -8.75
C TYR A 254 -4.74 -3.82 -10.04
N LEU A 255 -4.16 -5.02 -10.15
CA LEU A 255 -4.36 -5.93 -11.28
C LEU A 255 -4.74 -7.32 -10.78
N ARG A 256 -5.69 -7.97 -11.45
CA ARG A 256 -6.05 -9.39 -11.24
C ARG A 256 -6.02 -10.13 -12.58
N GLY A 257 -5.72 -11.42 -12.57
CA GLY A 257 -5.77 -12.22 -13.79
C GLY A 257 -5.92 -13.70 -13.51
N ALA A 258 -6.43 -14.41 -14.52
CA ALA A 258 -6.41 -15.87 -14.58
C ALA A 258 -5.09 -16.32 -15.22
N PHE A 259 -4.41 -17.29 -14.61
CA PHE A 259 -3.10 -17.75 -15.04
C PHE A 259 -2.92 -19.25 -14.78
N LYS A 260 -1.99 -19.85 -15.53
CA LYS A 260 -1.56 -21.24 -15.38
C LYS A 260 -0.33 -21.35 -14.48
N THR A 261 -0.33 -22.32 -13.59
CA THR A 261 0.84 -22.67 -12.76
C THR A 261 1.73 -23.69 -13.49
N MET A 262 2.95 -23.88 -12.98
CA MET A 262 3.89 -24.87 -13.53
C MET A 262 3.41 -26.32 -13.45
N ASP A 263 2.49 -26.63 -12.52
CA ASP A 263 1.83 -27.94 -12.40
C ASP A 263 0.55 -28.05 -13.25
N GLY A 264 0.25 -27.05 -14.09
CA GLY A 264 -0.85 -27.05 -15.04
C GLY A 264 -2.21 -26.62 -14.47
N ARG A 265 -2.30 -26.26 -13.19
CA ARG A 265 -3.54 -25.73 -12.60
C ARG A 265 -3.85 -24.34 -13.16
N GLU A 266 -5.13 -24.05 -13.32
CA GLU A 266 -5.61 -22.69 -13.56
C GLU A 266 -5.96 -22.04 -12.22
N MET A 267 -5.47 -20.83 -12.02
CA MET A 267 -5.70 -20.03 -10.82
C MET A 267 -6.11 -18.62 -11.22
N THR A 268 -6.90 -17.96 -10.38
CA THR A 268 -7.18 -16.52 -10.51
C THR A 268 -6.70 -15.81 -9.26
N GLY A 269 -5.96 -14.73 -9.45
CA GLY A 269 -5.38 -14.00 -8.33
C GLY A 269 -4.87 -12.62 -8.71
N PRO A 270 -4.45 -11.83 -7.72
CA PRO A 270 -3.82 -10.55 -7.96
C PRO A 270 -2.41 -10.71 -8.55
N LEU A 271 -2.03 -9.74 -9.40
CA LEU A 271 -0.75 -9.69 -10.13
C LEU A 271 0.05 -8.41 -9.83
N LEU A 272 -0.62 -7.38 -9.33
CA LEU A 272 -0.02 -6.16 -8.78
C LEU A 272 -0.82 -5.79 -7.54
N VAL A 273 -0.13 -5.64 -6.41
CA VAL A 273 -0.75 -5.27 -5.13
C VAL A 273 0.03 -4.18 -4.44
N ARG A 274 -0.68 -3.46 -3.57
CA ARG A 274 -0.09 -2.64 -2.51
C ARG A 274 -0.66 -3.07 -1.17
N PHE A 275 0.17 -3.15 -0.13
CA PHE A 275 -0.31 -3.23 1.24
C PHE A 275 0.41 -2.24 2.15
N PRO A 276 -0.30 -1.63 3.12
CA PRO A 276 0.33 -0.81 4.14
C PRO A 276 1.01 -1.67 5.19
N PHE A 277 2.12 -1.18 5.76
CA PHE A 277 2.74 -1.78 6.94
C PHE A 277 3.20 -0.67 7.89
N GLU A 278 2.57 -0.61 9.06
CA GLU A 278 2.65 0.50 10.02
C GLU A 278 2.47 1.87 9.32
N LYS A 279 3.55 2.62 9.11
CA LYS A 279 3.53 3.96 8.48
C LYS A 279 3.89 3.95 7.00
N GLY A 280 4.43 2.85 6.47
CA GLY A 280 4.91 2.75 5.10
C GLY A 280 4.07 1.82 4.24
N ASN A 281 4.60 1.51 3.07
CA ASN A 281 3.90 0.71 2.07
C ASN A 281 4.84 -0.31 1.43
N VAL A 282 4.27 -1.45 1.03
CA VAL A 282 4.90 -2.41 0.14
C VAL A 282 4.09 -2.48 -1.14
N ILE A 283 4.77 -2.47 -2.28
CA ILE A 283 4.19 -2.67 -3.61
C ILE A 283 4.88 -3.88 -4.22
N PHE A 284 4.09 -4.79 -4.80
CA PHE A 284 4.60 -6.02 -5.41
C PHE A 284 4.01 -6.26 -6.80
N THR A 285 4.85 -6.62 -7.77
CA THR A 285 4.44 -7.08 -9.11
C THR A 285 4.83 -8.53 -9.35
N SER A 286 3.94 -9.28 -10.01
CA SER A 286 4.19 -10.66 -10.43
C SER A 286 4.92 -10.80 -11.77
N PHE A 287 5.13 -9.71 -12.50
CA PHE A 287 5.70 -9.69 -13.85
C PHE A 287 7.02 -8.89 -13.88
N HIS A 288 7.86 -9.17 -14.89
CA HIS A 288 9.06 -8.39 -15.19
C HIS A 288 8.68 -7.14 -15.98
N ASN A 289 9.22 -5.98 -15.58
CA ASN A 289 8.88 -4.72 -16.24
C ASN A 289 9.57 -4.58 -17.61
N GLU A 290 10.79 -5.09 -17.78
CA GLU A 290 11.56 -4.88 -19.02
C GLU A 290 10.89 -5.52 -20.26
N GLN A 291 10.19 -6.64 -20.07
CA GLN A 291 9.53 -7.37 -21.16
C GLN A 291 8.21 -6.74 -21.63
N GLN A 292 7.82 -5.63 -21.00
CA GLN A 292 6.60 -4.93 -21.30
C GLN A 292 6.92 -3.75 -22.24
N HIS A 293 6.74 -3.96 -23.54
CA HIS A 293 7.13 -3.04 -24.60
C HIS A 293 5.96 -2.24 -25.20
N SER A 294 4.72 -2.56 -24.87
CA SER A 294 3.58 -1.78 -25.36
C SER A 294 3.52 -0.41 -24.68
N HIS A 295 2.91 0.57 -25.36
CA HIS A 295 2.73 1.90 -24.78
C HIS A 295 1.92 1.85 -23.47
N ILE A 296 0.90 0.99 -23.40
CA ILE A 296 0.05 0.79 -22.21
C ILE A 296 0.88 0.23 -21.06
N GLU A 297 1.76 -0.72 -21.37
CA GLU A 297 2.68 -1.29 -20.39
C GLU A 297 3.66 -0.25 -19.85
N GLN A 298 4.25 0.59 -20.70
CA GLN A 298 5.12 1.68 -20.24
C GLN A 298 4.39 2.66 -19.32
N GLU A 299 3.11 2.97 -19.62
CA GLU A 299 2.27 3.80 -18.76
C GLU A 299 1.97 3.12 -17.40
N LEU A 300 1.77 1.80 -17.37
CA LEU A 300 1.67 1.04 -16.11
C LEU A 300 2.96 1.16 -15.28
N LEU A 301 4.11 1.02 -15.91
CA LEU A 301 5.41 1.09 -15.23
C LEU A 301 5.68 2.49 -14.67
N ARG A 302 5.34 3.52 -15.43
CA ARG A 302 5.38 4.91 -14.96
C ARG A 302 4.45 5.12 -13.77
N ASP A 303 3.22 4.61 -13.86
CA ASP A 303 2.26 4.69 -12.75
C ASP A 303 2.77 3.98 -11.50
N LEU A 304 3.40 2.81 -11.66
CA LEU A 304 4.00 2.05 -10.58
C LEU A 304 5.10 2.85 -9.86
N VAL A 305 6.01 3.49 -10.60
CA VAL A 305 7.03 4.37 -10.01
C VAL A 305 6.34 5.50 -9.24
N PHE A 306 5.37 6.18 -9.86
CA PHE A 306 4.66 7.28 -9.21
C PHE A 306 3.96 6.82 -7.93
N ALA A 307 3.28 5.67 -7.96
CA ALA A 307 2.57 5.12 -6.83
C ALA A 307 3.52 4.76 -5.70
N THR A 308 4.73 4.32 -6.05
CA THR A 308 5.78 3.99 -5.08
C THR A 308 6.31 5.24 -4.39
N VAL A 309 6.56 6.31 -5.15
CA VAL A 309 7.18 7.54 -4.61
C VAL A 309 6.18 8.47 -3.92
N THR A 310 4.87 8.38 -4.22
CA THR A 310 3.81 9.16 -3.57
C THR A 310 3.05 8.40 -2.48
N ALA A 311 3.40 7.13 -2.21
CA ALA A 311 2.63 6.25 -1.33
C ALA A 311 2.43 6.83 0.08
N ARG A 312 3.38 7.62 0.56
CA ARG A 312 3.32 8.27 1.88
C ARG A 312 2.29 9.41 1.87
N GLU A 313 2.35 10.30 0.89
CA GLU A 313 1.43 11.42 0.76
C GLU A 313 0.01 10.92 0.52
N GLU A 314 -0.16 9.85 -0.26
CA GLU A 314 -1.45 9.18 -0.40
C GLU A 314 -2.00 8.71 0.95
N ALA A 315 -1.17 8.09 1.80
CA ALA A 315 -1.58 7.65 3.12
C ALA A 315 -1.97 8.84 4.02
N ASP A 316 -1.24 9.95 3.94
CA ASP A 316 -1.54 11.17 4.68
C ASP A 316 -2.81 11.88 4.16
N VAL A 317 -3.03 11.91 2.84
CA VAL A 317 -4.27 12.40 2.21
C VAL A 317 -5.46 11.57 2.67
N ARG A 318 -5.36 10.24 2.61
CA ARG A 318 -6.42 9.33 3.08
C ARG A 318 -6.72 9.57 4.55
N ARG A 319 -5.70 9.67 5.41
CA ARG A 319 -5.88 9.96 6.84
C ARG A 319 -6.56 11.30 7.07
N THR A 320 -6.22 12.31 6.26
CA THR A 320 -6.81 13.65 6.34
C THR A 320 -8.29 13.63 5.96
N LEU A 321 -8.64 12.99 4.84
CA LEU A 321 -10.03 12.80 4.42
C LEU A 321 -10.86 12.10 5.50
N MET A 322 -10.35 10.97 5.99
CA MET A 322 -11.04 10.16 7.00
C MET A 322 -11.25 10.92 8.32
N ARG A 323 -10.26 11.71 8.76
CA ARG A 323 -10.40 12.60 9.95
C ARG A 323 -11.46 13.69 9.74
N GLY A 324 -11.63 14.17 8.52
CA GLY A 324 -12.71 15.09 8.15
C GLY A 324 -14.07 14.42 7.94
N GLY A 325 -14.17 13.10 8.09
CA GLY A 325 -15.38 12.32 7.82
C GLY A 325 -15.65 12.08 6.33
N PHE A 326 -14.68 12.35 5.45
CA PHE A 326 -14.77 12.07 4.02
C PHE A 326 -14.21 10.68 3.70
N TRP A 327 -14.89 9.97 2.82
CA TRP A 327 -14.44 8.70 2.28
C TRP A 327 -13.84 8.91 0.90
N PRO A 328 -12.61 8.47 0.63
CA PRO A 328 -12.01 8.59 -0.70
C PRO A 328 -12.85 7.77 -1.70
N LYS A 329 -13.42 8.44 -2.70
CA LYS A 329 -14.21 7.81 -3.77
C LYS A 329 -13.37 7.58 -5.01
N GLU A 330 -12.51 8.54 -5.32
CA GLU A 330 -11.67 8.49 -6.51
C GLU A 330 -10.28 9.01 -6.18
N ARG A 331 -9.28 8.38 -6.79
CA ARG A 331 -7.88 8.76 -6.70
C ARG A 331 -7.26 8.68 -8.08
N ASN A 332 -6.66 9.78 -8.52
CA ASN A 332 -5.90 9.83 -9.76
C ASN A 332 -4.44 10.14 -9.43
N LEU A 333 -3.54 9.29 -9.93
CA LEU A 333 -2.11 9.48 -9.86
C LEU A 333 -1.64 10.13 -11.17
N LEU A 334 -1.07 11.31 -11.03
CA LEU A 334 -0.82 12.25 -12.13
C LEU A 334 0.64 12.73 -12.07
N SER A 335 1.07 13.41 -13.12
CA SER A 335 2.36 14.08 -13.13
C SER A 335 2.35 15.33 -14.00
N ALA A 336 3.29 16.23 -13.75
CA ALA A 336 3.46 17.46 -14.52
C ALA A 336 4.93 17.76 -14.78
N SER A 337 5.19 18.54 -15.83
CA SER A 337 6.51 19.05 -16.17
C SER A 337 6.46 20.57 -16.28
N ALA A 338 7.59 21.25 -16.11
CA ALA A 338 7.64 22.70 -16.26
C ALA A 338 7.18 23.11 -17.67
N GLY A 339 6.24 24.05 -17.75
CA GLY A 339 5.65 24.50 -19.02
C GLY A 339 4.67 23.53 -19.67
N SER A 340 4.32 22.39 -19.04
CA SER A 340 3.29 21.50 -19.57
C SER A 340 1.90 22.13 -19.49
N GLN A 341 1.00 21.70 -20.38
CA GLN A 341 -0.40 22.10 -20.31
C GLN A 341 -1.03 21.68 -18.96
N PRO A 342 -2.04 22.43 -18.46
CA PRO A 342 -2.80 22.02 -17.29
C PRO A 342 -3.41 20.63 -17.47
N VAL A 343 -3.35 19.81 -16.41
CA VAL A 343 -3.99 18.50 -16.38
C VAL A 343 -5.45 18.68 -16.03
N VAL A 344 -6.36 18.23 -16.89
CA VAL A 344 -7.81 18.28 -16.65
C VAL A 344 -8.32 16.91 -16.24
N GLN A 345 -9.14 16.85 -15.20
CA GLN A 345 -9.84 15.67 -14.72
C GLN A 345 -11.32 16.00 -14.52
N GLU A 346 -12.17 14.99 -14.66
CA GLU A 346 -13.61 15.10 -14.44
C GLU A 346 -14.05 14.13 -13.35
N TYR A 347 -14.95 14.60 -12.49
CA TYR A 347 -15.53 13.83 -11.40
C TYR A 347 -17.06 13.93 -11.47
N ALA A 348 -17.74 12.79 -11.53
CA ALA A 348 -19.20 12.74 -11.54
C ALA A 348 -19.74 12.56 -10.12
N LEU A 349 -20.34 13.61 -9.55
CA LEU A 349 -21.01 13.54 -8.27
C LEU A 349 -22.47 13.11 -8.46
N ALA A 350 -22.85 11.95 -7.92
CA ALA A 350 -24.19 11.40 -8.12
C ALA A 350 -25.27 12.04 -7.23
N ARG A 351 -24.91 12.49 -6.02
CA ARG A 351 -25.85 13.01 -5.01
C ARG A 351 -25.33 14.31 -4.43
N PRO A 352 -26.20 15.26 -4.05
CA PRO A 352 -25.75 16.48 -3.43
C PRO A 352 -25.10 16.17 -2.08
N GLY A 353 -24.06 16.92 -1.70
CA GLY A 353 -23.46 16.79 -0.38
C GLY A 353 -22.07 17.39 -0.27
N PRO A 354 -21.41 17.23 0.89
CA PRO A 354 -20.06 17.72 1.10
C PRO A 354 -19.06 16.95 0.24
N LEU A 355 -18.27 17.70 -0.53
CA LEU A 355 -17.20 17.20 -1.39
C LEU A 355 -15.87 17.82 -0.97
N GLN A 356 -14.81 17.02 -0.95
CA GLN A 356 -13.46 17.50 -0.67
C GLN A 356 -12.49 17.02 -1.76
N PHE A 357 -11.84 17.97 -2.42
CA PHE A 357 -10.76 17.69 -3.35
C PHE A 357 -9.43 17.90 -2.62
N VAL A 358 -8.55 16.90 -2.65
CA VAL A 358 -7.23 16.98 -2.05
C VAL A 358 -6.18 16.78 -3.12
N LEU A 359 -5.32 17.78 -3.31
CA LEU A 359 -4.15 17.69 -4.18
C LEU A 359 -2.94 17.32 -3.30
N GLY A 360 -2.48 16.07 -3.38
CA GLY A 360 -1.41 15.53 -2.55
C GLY A 360 -0.05 15.50 -3.23
N PHE A 361 0.96 16.13 -2.63
CA PHE A 361 2.34 16.12 -3.10
C PHE A 361 3.36 16.58 -2.02
N GLU A 362 4.53 15.93 -2.00
CA GLU A 362 5.86 16.55 -1.82
C GLU A 362 5.99 18.08 -1.58
N PRO A 363 6.32 18.64 -0.40
CA PRO A 363 6.85 20.01 -0.32
C PRO A 363 8.30 20.10 -0.85
N ARG A 364 8.53 19.73 -2.11
CA ARG A 364 9.86 19.65 -2.75
C ARG A 364 10.04 20.72 -3.81
N GLY A 365 9.71 21.97 -3.49
CA GLY A 365 9.83 23.09 -4.43
C GLY A 365 8.84 23.04 -5.59
N ALA A 366 7.83 22.17 -5.55
CA ALA A 366 6.71 22.24 -6.46
C ALA A 366 5.69 23.25 -5.96
N ARG A 367 5.09 23.99 -6.88
CA ARG A 367 3.96 24.89 -6.65
C ARG A 367 2.88 24.57 -7.66
N LEU A 368 1.78 24.02 -7.15
CA LEU A 368 0.67 23.56 -7.96
C LEU A 368 -0.59 24.34 -7.61
N ARG A 369 -1.45 24.50 -8.61
CA ARG A 369 -2.74 25.15 -8.49
C ARG A 369 -3.84 24.22 -8.93
N LEU A 370 -4.88 24.08 -8.12
CA LEU A 370 -6.08 23.32 -8.43
C LEU A 370 -7.24 24.30 -8.60
N SER A 371 -7.86 24.29 -9.78
CA SER A 371 -9.11 24.98 -10.07
C SER A 371 -10.22 23.95 -10.23
N VAL A 372 -11.31 24.10 -9.49
CA VAL A 372 -12.47 23.19 -9.51
C VAL A 372 -13.70 23.97 -10.00
N ALA A 373 -14.32 23.50 -11.07
CA ALA A 373 -15.55 24.07 -11.63
C ALA A 373 -16.70 23.07 -11.52
N GLY A 374 -17.81 23.49 -10.89
CA GLY A 374 -19.01 22.69 -10.72
C GLY A 374 -20.07 22.91 -11.82
N PRO A 375 -21.10 22.05 -11.87
CA PRO A 375 -22.14 22.06 -12.92
C PRO A 375 -23.01 23.33 -12.93
N GLY A 376 -23.11 24.05 -11.81
CA GLY A 376 -23.82 25.34 -11.71
C GLY A 376 -22.96 26.57 -12.01
N GLY A 377 -21.77 26.40 -12.58
CA GLY A 377 -20.82 27.48 -12.81
C GLY A 377 -20.02 27.92 -11.58
N ALA A 378 -20.23 27.29 -10.42
CA ALA A 378 -19.43 27.50 -9.22
C ALA A 378 -17.95 27.21 -9.50
N ARG A 379 -17.05 28.06 -8.99
CA ARG A 379 -15.60 27.93 -9.18
C ARG A 379 -14.89 28.08 -7.84
N TYR A 380 -13.91 27.21 -7.63
CA TYR A 380 -13.03 27.21 -6.47
C TYR A 380 -11.59 27.09 -6.96
N GLU A 381 -10.67 27.76 -6.30
CA GLU A 381 -9.27 27.74 -6.70
C GLU A 381 -8.39 27.79 -5.46
N GLN A 382 -7.35 26.98 -5.46
CA GLN A 382 -6.31 27.02 -4.45
C GLN A 382 -4.96 26.69 -5.06
N GLU A 383 -3.95 27.39 -4.57
CA GLU A 383 -2.55 27.15 -4.88
C GLU A 383 -1.84 26.74 -3.59
N GLY A 384 -0.82 25.90 -3.71
CA GLY A 384 0.04 25.55 -2.60
C GLY A 384 1.39 25.02 -3.05
N VAL A 385 2.33 25.04 -2.12
CA VAL A 385 3.68 24.46 -2.27
C VAL A 385 3.80 23.07 -1.64
N GLN A 386 2.68 22.52 -1.15
CA GLN A 386 2.56 21.23 -0.50
C GLN A 386 1.10 20.77 -0.57
N THR A 387 0.80 19.54 -0.14
CA THR A 387 -0.57 19.03 -0.04
C THR A 387 -1.58 20.05 0.52
N PHE A 388 -2.66 20.30 -0.24
CA PHE A 388 -3.74 21.20 0.16
C PHE A 388 -5.12 20.65 -0.28
N ARG A 389 -6.20 21.29 0.17
CA ARG A 389 -7.57 20.80 -0.06
C ARG A 389 -8.58 21.91 -0.32
N ILE A 390 -9.49 21.67 -1.25
CA ILE A 390 -10.68 22.49 -1.51
C ILE A 390 -11.90 21.74 -0.99
N GLU A 391 -12.62 22.34 -0.05
CA GLU A 391 -13.86 21.79 0.50
C GLU A 391 -15.07 22.54 -0.04
N ILE A 392 -16.09 21.80 -0.45
CA ILE A 392 -17.34 22.30 -1.01
C ILE A 392 -18.47 21.71 -0.16
N PRO A 393 -18.99 22.46 0.82
CA PRO A 393 -19.95 21.92 1.79
C PRO A 393 -21.25 21.41 1.17
N ASN A 394 -21.71 22.03 0.08
CA ASN A 394 -22.99 21.75 -0.57
C ASN A 394 -22.79 21.55 -2.08
N ALA A 395 -22.00 20.56 -2.48
CA ALA A 395 -21.74 20.28 -3.89
C ALA A 395 -23.01 19.76 -4.58
N SER A 396 -23.39 20.36 -5.71
CA SER A 396 -24.51 19.90 -6.53
C SER A 396 -24.14 18.65 -7.36
N PRO A 397 -25.08 17.73 -7.63
CA PRO A 397 -24.87 16.61 -8.53
C PRO A 397 -24.46 17.07 -9.93
N GLY A 398 -23.66 16.27 -10.61
CA GLY A 398 -23.20 16.51 -11.97
C GLY A 398 -21.69 16.40 -12.12
N THR A 399 -21.20 16.84 -13.27
CA THR A 399 -19.77 16.77 -13.59
C THR A 399 -19.02 17.96 -13.00
N TRP A 400 -18.01 17.65 -12.20
CA TRP A 400 -17.05 18.58 -11.64
C TRP A 400 -15.75 18.50 -12.43
N ARG A 401 -15.29 19.62 -12.95
CA ARG A 401 -14.05 19.71 -13.73
C ARG A 401 -12.92 20.24 -12.85
N CYS A 402 -11.87 19.44 -12.69
CA CYS A 402 -10.66 19.78 -11.95
C CYS A 402 -9.55 20.09 -12.93
N THR A 403 -8.92 21.26 -12.79
CA THR A 403 -7.78 21.67 -13.62
C THR A 403 -6.58 21.90 -12.71
N ILE A 404 -5.53 21.11 -12.90
CA ILE A 404 -4.27 21.22 -12.17
C ILE A 404 -3.27 21.94 -13.04
N THR A 405 -2.85 23.13 -12.63
CA THR A 405 -1.82 23.92 -13.32
C THR A 405 -0.48 23.76 -12.59
N PRO A 406 0.57 23.25 -13.23
CA PRO A 406 1.92 23.29 -12.68
C PRO A 406 2.47 24.72 -12.83
N LEU A 407 2.54 25.47 -11.73
CA LEU A 407 3.12 26.81 -11.74
C LEU A 407 4.64 26.73 -11.65
N GLU A 408 5.13 25.80 -10.82
CA GLU A 408 6.55 25.50 -10.65
C GLU A 408 6.68 24.01 -10.32
N VAL A 409 7.60 23.31 -10.98
CA VAL A 409 7.95 21.93 -10.62
C VAL A 409 9.46 21.74 -10.67
N PRO A 410 10.05 21.03 -9.69
CA PRO A 410 11.51 20.92 -9.54
C PRO A 410 12.17 20.06 -10.62
N PHE A 411 11.41 19.17 -11.27
CA PHE A 411 11.90 18.25 -12.29
C PHE A 411 10.74 17.80 -13.21
N PRO A 412 11.05 17.28 -14.41
CA PRO A 412 10.05 16.71 -15.32
C PRO A 412 9.33 15.51 -14.69
N ASN A 413 8.07 15.31 -15.05
CA ASN A 413 7.24 14.20 -14.55
C ASN A 413 7.04 14.22 -13.02
N TYR A 414 7.02 15.40 -12.41
CA TYR A 414 6.77 15.56 -10.98
C TYR A 414 5.45 14.91 -10.57
N PRO A 415 5.47 13.89 -9.69
CA PRO A 415 4.29 13.10 -9.39
C PRO A 415 3.43 13.78 -8.33
N PHE A 416 2.11 13.72 -8.50
CA PHE A 416 1.14 14.20 -7.52
C PHE A 416 -0.15 13.39 -7.61
N THR A 417 -1.01 13.55 -6.61
CA THR A 417 -2.30 12.86 -6.55
C THR A 417 -3.44 13.86 -6.48
N LEU A 418 -4.55 13.56 -7.17
CA LEU A 418 -5.83 14.19 -6.93
C LEU A 418 -6.75 13.13 -6.32
N THR A 419 -7.16 13.35 -5.07
CA THR A 419 -8.13 12.48 -4.38
C THR A 419 -9.42 13.24 -4.13
N VAL A 420 -10.55 12.64 -4.49
CA VAL A 420 -11.89 13.18 -4.24
C VAL A 420 -12.54 12.38 -3.13
N GLY A 421 -12.92 13.07 -2.06
CA GLY A 421 -13.62 12.51 -0.92
C GLY A 421 -15.06 12.98 -0.85
N GLU A 422 -15.98 12.05 -0.59
CA GLU A 422 -17.38 12.35 -0.31
C GLU A 422 -17.69 12.03 1.14
N LYS A 423 -18.47 12.89 1.81
CA LYS A 423 -19.02 12.54 3.12
C LYS A 423 -20.19 11.59 2.90
N SER A 424 -20.21 10.45 3.60
CA SER A 424 -21.39 9.59 3.62
C SER A 424 -22.55 10.44 4.14
N GLY A 425 -23.55 10.71 3.30
CA GLY A 425 -24.81 11.26 3.80
C GLY A 425 -25.28 10.31 4.89
N GLY A 426 -25.47 10.81 6.12
CA GLY A 426 -26.05 10.02 7.19
C GLY A 426 -27.41 9.54 6.68
N SER A 427 -27.47 8.26 6.32
CA SER A 427 -28.70 7.59 5.90
C SER A 427 -29.63 7.42 7.07
#